data_AF-A0A1J4V6T8-F1
#
_entry.id   AF-A0A1J4V6T8-F1
#
_cell.length_a   1.000
_cell.length_b   1.000
_cell.length_c   1.000
_cell.angle_alpha   90.00
_cell.angle_beta   90.00
_cell.angle_gamma   90.00
#
_symmetry.space_group_name_H-M   'P 1'
#
loop_
_entity.id
_entity.type
_entity.pdbx_description
1 polymer ?
#
loop_
_entity_poly.entity_id
_entity_poly.type
_entity_poly.pdbx_seq_one_letter_code
_entity_poly.pdbx_strand_id
1 'polypeptide(L)'
;MNISRPSTNTELRSEIFTIVLFVLVSLLYVGHLIPSSFIVWVVGATGVVGLIPVAKSALVSLREKKINVDLLASIALFFSFITAEWGSLLFINIMLASARVLDVYTKRRMNMSLESLAKLKPSKARVIRGEKTIELPISEIVEGDLISVNLGEQVPVDGTVIKGTATIDQASLTGESMPVLRTTDEAVFSATIVVSGNIIVRAERIGGETTFERMVKLVEVSQNAKTRMKTLAEKFASWYIGGILIISIVIYAITGNTALVLSVVLVVCADDIAIAIPLAYIVAIGTAARRGIIVKSADFLEQMARVTTLIVDKTGTLTLGKLIVREMQTFSSTTELEALTFAQALGKRSTHPISIGNCPFCKK
;
A
#
# COMPACT_ATOMS: atom_id res chain seq x y z
N MET A 1 3.80 -0.78 18.60
CA MET A 1 5.07 -0.10 18.24
C MET A 1 4.68 1.23 17.60
N ASN A 2 5.03 2.34 18.24
CA ASN A 2 4.63 3.69 17.83
C ASN A 2 5.28 4.01 16.47
N ILE A 3 4.55 3.78 15.37
CA ILE A 3 4.93 4.29 14.06
C ILE A 3 4.63 5.79 14.12
N SER A 4 5.64 6.56 14.55
CA SER A 4 5.69 7.99 14.30
C SER A 4 5.59 8.19 12.80
N ARG A 5 4.36 8.42 12.30
CA ARG A 5 4.10 8.88 10.93
C ARG A 5 4.93 10.17 10.80
N PRO A 6 6.00 10.23 9.99
CA PRO A 6 6.58 11.52 9.68
C PRO A 6 5.46 12.30 9.00
N SER A 7 5.18 13.46 9.56
CA SER A 7 4.14 14.37 9.15
C SER A 7 4.42 14.82 7.71
N THR A 8 3.89 14.09 6.73
CA THR A 8 4.00 14.41 5.29
C THR A 8 3.55 15.83 4.96
N ASN A 9 2.67 16.40 5.79
CA ASN A 9 2.27 17.82 5.73
C ASN A 9 3.42 18.79 6.01
N THR A 10 4.31 18.46 6.95
CA THR A 10 5.40 19.34 7.39
C THR A 10 6.55 19.30 6.38
N GLU A 11 6.85 18.12 5.84
CA GLU A 11 7.79 17.95 4.73
C GLU A 11 7.29 18.68 3.47
N LEU A 12 6.03 18.48 3.07
CA LEU A 12 5.45 19.17 1.91
C LEU A 12 5.48 20.69 2.08
N ARG A 13 5.17 21.20 3.27
CA ARG A 13 5.26 22.64 3.57
C ARG A 13 6.68 23.17 3.46
N SER A 14 7.67 22.41 3.94
CA SER A 14 9.08 22.80 3.84
C SER A 14 9.58 22.83 2.39
N GLU A 15 9.20 21.84 1.57
CA GLU A 15 9.62 21.77 0.17
C GLU A 15 8.93 22.87 -0.68
N ILE A 16 7.64 23.13 -0.47
CA ILE A 16 6.93 24.25 -1.11
C ILE A 16 7.58 25.58 -0.74
N PHE A 17 7.93 25.77 0.53
CA PHE A 17 8.63 26.98 0.97
C PHE A 17 9.98 27.16 0.26
N THR A 18 10.75 26.08 0.09
CA THR A 18 12.02 26.14 -0.66
C THR A 18 11.83 26.48 -2.13
N ILE A 19 10.80 25.95 -2.81
CA ILE A 19 10.49 26.34 -4.20
C ILE A 19 10.17 27.84 -4.28
N VAL A 20 9.28 28.32 -3.41
CA VAL A 20 8.88 29.73 -3.40
C VAL A 20 10.10 30.63 -3.18
N LEU A 21 10.99 30.25 -2.26
CA LEU A 21 12.25 30.95 -2.02
C LEU A 21 13.14 30.97 -3.27
N PHE A 22 13.36 29.83 -3.92
CA PHE A 22 14.21 29.76 -5.12
C PHE A 22 13.63 30.53 -6.31
N VAL A 23 12.32 30.45 -6.54
CA VAL A 23 11.62 31.20 -7.60
C VAL A 23 11.72 32.70 -7.35
N LEU A 24 11.51 33.14 -6.11
CA LEU A 24 11.61 34.55 -5.73
C LEU A 24 13.04 35.09 -5.92
N VAL A 25 14.06 34.32 -5.52
CA VAL A 25 15.47 34.70 -5.73
C VAL A 25 15.83 34.71 -7.22
N SER A 26 15.31 33.77 -8.02
CA SER A 26 15.50 33.75 -9.47
C SER A 26 14.86 34.96 -10.16
N LEU A 27 13.65 35.35 -9.76
CA LEU A 27 12.98 36.55 -10.27
C LEU A 27 13.75 37.83 -9.91
N LEU A 28 14.30 37.92 -8.70
CA LEU A 28 15.15 39.05 -8.30
C LEU A 28 16.45 39.10 -9.11
N TYR A 29 17.05 37.94 -9.42
CA TYR A 29 18.26 37.82 -10.24
C TYR A 29 18.04 38.26 -11.69
N VAL A 30 17.01 37.72 -12.33
CA VAL A 30 16.66 38.06 -13.72
C VAL A 30 16.16 39.51 -13.82
N GLY A 31 15.39 39.98 -12.84
CA GLY A 31 14.82 41.33 -12.83
C GLY A 31 15.81 42.46 -12.54
N HIS A 32 17.05 42.16 -12.13
CA HIS A 32 18.05 43.15 -11.72
C HIS A 32 17.52 44.16 -10.67
N LEU A 33 16.59 43.72 -9.82
CA LEU A 33 15.89 44.55 -8.84
C LEU A 33 16.72 44.85 -7.58
N ILE A 34 17.88 44.22 -7.46
CA ILE A 34 18.79 44.31 -6.31
C ILE A 34 20.20 44.66 -6.82
N PRO A 35 20.98 45.49 -6.09
CA PRO A 35 22.37 45.76 -6.43
C PRO A 35 23.19 44.47 -6.62
N SER A 36 23.99 44.44 -7.68
CA SER A 36 24.77 43.26 -8.12
C SER A 36 25.73 42.71 -7.06
N SER A 37 26.17 43.53 -6.10
CA SER A 37 26.98 43.09 -4.97
C SER A 37 26.17 42.28 -3.95
N PHE A 38 24.92 42.64 -3.69
CA PHE A 38 24.07 41.98 -2.70
C PHE A 38 23.44 40.69 -3.25
N ILE A 39 23.17 40.65 -4.56
CA ILE A 39 22.51 39.50 -5.18
C ILE A 39 23.39 38.24 -5.18
N VAL A 40 24.70 38.39 -5.28
CA VAL A 40 25.66 37.27 -5.22
C VAL A 40 25.61 36.60 -3.83
N TRP A 41 25.54 37.39 -2.76
CA TRP A 41 25.39 36.84 -1.40
C TRP A 41 24.05 36.16 -1.19
N VAL A 42 22.96 36.74 -1.71
CA VAL A 42 21.62 36.16 -1.63
C VAL A 42 21.57 34.84 -2.40
N VAL A 43 22.03 34.81 -3.66
CA VAL A 43 22.03 33.59 -4.47
C VAL A 43 22.96 32.53 -3.88
N GLY A 44 24.14 32.91 -3.39
CA GLY A 44 25.06 32.01 -2.71
C GLY A 44 24.45 31.38 -1.46
N ALA A 45 23.83 32.18 -0.58
CA ALA A 45 23.16 31.68 0.62
C ALA A 45 22.00 30.74 0.28
N THR A 46 21.21 31.08 -0.73
CA THR A 46 20.08 30.24 -1.18
C THR A 46 20.59 28.92 -1.79
N GLY A 47 21.69 28.98 -2.55
CA GLY A 47 22.36 27.80 -3.10
C GLY A 47 22.85 26.83 -2.02
N VAL A 48 23.39 27.35 -0.91
CA VAL A 48 23.80 26.53 0.24
C VAL A 48 22.60 25.84 0.88
N VAL A 49 21.47 26.52 1.03
CA VAL A 49 20.23 25.92 1.55
C VAL A 49 19.76 24.76 0.67
N GLY A 50 19.84 24.90 -0.66
CA GLY A 50 19.52 23.82 -1.60
C GLY A 50 20.53 22.67 -1.60
N LEU A 51 21.80 22.95 -1.30
CA LEU A 51 22.87 21.95 -1.24
C LEU A 51 22.72 21.00 -0.03
N ILE A 52 22.22 21.47 1.12
CA ILE A 52 22.10 20.68 2.35
C ILE A 52 21.31 19.36 2.18
N PRO A 53 20.06 19.36 1.67
CA PRO A 53 19.30 18.12 1.52
C PRO A 53 19.94 17.18 0.50
N VAL A 54 20.48 17.74 -0.58
CA VAL A 54 21.10 16.99 -1.68
C VAL A 54 22.42 16.34 -1.23
N ALA A 55 23.27 17.09 -0.51
CA ALA A 55 24.51 16.59 0.08
C ALA A 55 24.24 15.50 1.13
N LYS A 56 23.20 15.65 1.96
CA LYS A 56 22.80 14.60 2.91
C LYS A 56 22.38 13.32 2.19
N SER A 57 21.59 13.42 1.12
CA SER A 57 21.19 12.27 0.30
C SER A 57 22.38 11.63 -0.42
N ALA A 58 23.32 12.43 -0.93
CA ALA A 58 24.54 11.91 -1.55
C ALA A 58 25.43 11.19 -0.54
N LEU A 59 25.55 11.69 0.70
CA LEU A 59 26.34 11.04 1.75
C LEU A 59 25.76 9.66 2.12
N VAL A 60 24.44 9.57 2.20
CA VAL A 60 23.73 8.29 2.40
C VAL A 60 23.95 7.37 1.20
N SER A 61 23.88 7.89 -0.02
CA SER A 61 24.08 7.11 -1.26
C SER A 61 25.50 6.55 -1.39
N LEU A 62 26.51 7.35 -1.03
CA LEU A 62 27.91 6.94 -0.91
C LEU A 62 28.08 5.83 0.13
N ARG A 63 27.42 5.96 1.28
CA ARG A 63 27.45 4.94 2.35
C ARG A 63 26.80 3.63 1.92
N GLU A 64 25.74 3.70 1.12
CA GLU A 64 25.04 2.53 0.58
C GLU A 64 25.69 1.92 -0.67
N LYS A 65 26.79 2.50 -1.19
CA LYS A 65 27.43 2.13 -2.46
C LYS A 65 26.47 2.11 -3.66
N LYS A 66 25.47 3.00 -3.68
CA LYS A 66 24.53 3.15 -4.79
C LYS A 66 24.76 4.48 -5.48
N ILE A 67 24.88 4.43 -6.81
CA ILE A 67 24.92 5.64 -7.64
C ILE A 67 23.47 6.08 -7.85
N ASN A 68 23.06 7.10 -7.10
CA ASN A 68 21.72 7.69 -7.18
C ASN A 68 21.77 9.02 -7.95
N VAL A 69 20.62 9.45 -8.48
CA VAL A 69 20.48 10.73 -9.21
C VAL A 69 20.87 11.92 -8.32
N ASP A 70 20.56 11.85 -7.02
CA ASP A 70 20.96 12.83 -6.01
C ASP A 70 22.47 13.06 -5.93
N LEU A 71 23.28 12.03 -6.24
CA LEU A 71 24.75 12.13 -6.24
C LEU A 71 25.24 12.95 -7.44
N LEU A 72 24.65 12.75 -8.62
CA LEU A 72 24.96 13.53 -9.81
C LEU A 72 24.56 15.00 -9.63
N ALA A 73 23.36 15.22 -9.10
CA ALA A 73 22.85 16.55 -8.76
C ALA A 73 23.73 17.28 -7.73
N SER A 74 24.24 16.57 -6.72
CA SER A 74 25.19 17.12 -5.74
C SER A 74 26.48 17.60 -6.39
N ILE A 75 27.03 16.80 -7.30
CA ILE A 75 28.26 17.14 -8.03
C ILE A 75 27.99 18.37 -8.92
N ALA A 76 26.87 18.41 -9.63
CA ALA A 76 26.49 19.55 -10.46
C ALA A 76 26.37 20.84 -9.64
N LEU A 77 25.63 20.81 -8.52
CA LEU A 77 25.46 21.96 -7.63
C LEU A 77 26.80 22.42 -7.04
N PHE A 78 27.67 21.49 -6.64
CA PHE A 78 29.00 21.81 -6.12
C PHE A 78 29.88 22.48 -7.18
N PHE A 79 29.91 21.95 -8.39
CA PHE A 79 30.66 22.56 -9.50
C PHE A 79 30.10 23.94 -9.87
N SER A 80 28.77 24.10 -10.00
CA SER A 80 28.15 25.40 -10.27
C SER A 80 28.47 26.44 -9.19
N PHE A 81 28.57 26.01 -7.94
CA PHE A 81 28.95 26.88 -6.83
C PHE A 81 30.42 27.32 -6.93
N ILE A 82 31.33 26.40 -7.24
CA ILE A 82 32.77 26.71 -7.40
C ILE A 82 33.03 27.60 -8.62
N THR A 83 32.36 27.33 -9.74
CA THR A 83 32.52 28.12 -10.97
C THR A 83 31.78 29.45 -10.93
N ALA A 84 31.09 29.77 -9.82
CA ALA A 84 30.25 30.95 -9.66
C ALA A 84 29.21 31.12 -10.77
N GLU A 85 28.72 30.02 -11.35
CA GLU A 85 27.63 30.03 -12.32
C GLU A 85 26.28 30.08 -11.61
N TRP A 86 25.92 31.27 -11.14
CA TRP A 86 24.72 31.53 -10.34
C TRP A 86 23.41 31.14 -11.05
N GLY A 87 23.34 31.30 -12.38
CA GLY A 87 22.17 30.92 -13.17
C GLY A 87 21.91 29.41 -13.17
N SER A 88 22.95 28.62 -13.43
CA SER A 88 22.91 27.15 -13.40
C SER A 88 22.53 26.65 -12.00
N LEU A 89 23.13 27.23 -10.95
CA LEU A 89 22.85 26.90 -9.54
C LEU A 89 21.38 27.11 -9.15
N LEU A 90 20.77 28.23 -9.56
CA LEU A 90 19.37 28.53 -9.28
C LEU A 90 18.43 27.59 -10.04
N PHE A 91 18.72 27.36 -11.32
CA PHE A 91 17.92 26.48 -12.16
C PHE A 91 17.86 25.05 -11.60
N ILE A 92 19.01 24.48 -11.24
CA ILE A 92 19.10 23.13 -10.67
C ILE A 92 18.30 23.03 -9.37
N ASN A 93 18.44 24.01 -8.47
CA ASN A 93 17.73 23.99 -7.19
C ASN A 93 16.21 24.06 -7.37
N ILE A 94 15.71 24.89 -8.30
CA ILE A 94 14.28 24.98 -8.60
C ILE A 94 13.77 23.65 -9.17
N MET A 95 14.51 23.06 -10.13
CA MET A 95 14.13 21.79 -10.76
C MET A 95 14.03 20.67 -9.73
N LEU A 96 15.06 20.50 -8.90
CA LEU A 96 15.11 19.45 -7.87
C LEU A 96 14.06 19.63 -6.77
N ALA A 97 13.82 20.87 -6.32
CA ALA A 97 12.78 21.14 -5.34
C ALA A 97 11.38 20.85 -5.90
N SER A 98 11.14 21.20 -7.17
CA SER A 98 9.89 20.89 -7.88
C SER A 98 9.64 19.38 -8.00
N ALA A 99 10.66 18.62 -8.38
CA ALA A 99 10.59 17.16 -8.45
C ALA A 99 10.25 16.54 -7.08
N ARG A 100 10.88 17.02 -6.00
CA ARG A 100 10.60 16.57 -4.62
C ARG A 100 9.15 16.84 -4.19
N VAL A 101 8.63 18.04 -4.47
CA VAL A 101 7.21 18.35 -4.19
C VAL A 101 6.27 17.42 -4.95
N LEU A 102 6.55 17.16 -6.23
CA LEU A 102 5.74 16.26 -7.05
C LEU A 102 5.76 14.82 -6.49
N ASP A 103 6.90 14.34 -6.03
CA ASP A 103 7.04 13.02 -5.40
C ASP A 103 6.24 12.93 -4.09
N VAL A 104 6.37 13.90 -3.19
CA VAL A 104 5.60 13.95 -1.92
C VAL A 104 4.10 14.04 -2.19
N TYR A 105 3.68 14.87 -3.14
CA TYR A 105 2.27 15.00 -3.53
C TYR A 105 1.71 13.67 -4.06
N THR A 106 2.46 12.99 -4.93
CA THR A 106 2.06 11.70 -5.52
C THR A 106 1.95 10.61 -4.45
N LYS A 107 2.95 10.51 -3.55
CA LYS A 107 2.91 9.58 -2.41
C LYS A 107 1.75 9.84 -1.47
N ARG A 108 1.41 11.11 -1.22
CA ARG A 108 0.25 11.45 -0.39
C ARG A 108 -1.07 11.04 -1.04
N ARG A 109 -1.23 11.31 -2.34
CA ARG A 109 -2.42 10.90 -3.09
C ARG A 109 -2.58 9.38 -3.14
N MET A 110 -1.47 8.66 -3.21
CA MET A 110 -1.40 7.20 -3.11
C MET A 110 -1.93 6.72 -1.74
N ASN A 111 -1.42 7.26 -0.63
CA ASN A 111 -1.80 6.81 0.71
C ASN A 111 -3.28 7.06 1.06
N MET A 112 -3.87 8.16 0.58
CA MET A 112 -5.29 8.46 0.85
C MET A 112 -6.25 7.43 0.23
N SER A 113 -5.86 6.78 -0.87
CA SER A 113 -6.67 5.73 -1.52
C SER A 113 -6.59 4.38 -0.79
N LEU A 114 -5.55 4.20 0.04
CA LEU A 114 -5.38 3.03 0.90
C LEU A 114 -6.03 3.24 2.28
N GLU A 115 -5.96 4.45 2.84
CA GLU A 115 -6.58 4.78 4.14
C GLU A 115 -8.12 4.69 4.13
N SER A 116 -8.79 4.81 2.98
CA SER A 116 -10.23 4.57 2.86
C SER A 116 -10.64 3.13 3.15
N LEU A 117 -9.71 2.17 3.05
CA LEU A 117 -9.92 0.77 3.41
C LEU A 117 -9.68 0.50 4.91
N ALA A 118 -8.84 1.31 5.56
CA ALA A 118 -8.49 1.18 6.98
C ALA A 118 -9.47 1.88 7.95
N LYS A 119 -10.42 2.67 7.44
CA LYS A 119 -11.43 3.40 8.24
C LYS A 119 -12.54 2.52 8.84
N LEU A 120 -12.46 1.21 8.67
CA LEU A 120 -13.42 0.24 9.18
C LEU A 120 -12.83 -0.56 10.35
N LYS A 121 -12.14 0.09 11.30
CA LYS A 121 -11.69 -0.57 12.53
C LYS A 121 -12.47 0.01 13.71
N PRO A 122 -13.15 -0.81 14.53
CA PRO A 122 -13.83 -0.31 15.72
C PRO A 122 -12.76 0.18 16.70
N SER A 123 -13.02 1.28 17.42
CA SER A 123 -12.09 1.82 18.42
C SER A 123 -12.37 1.31 19.83
N LYS A 124 -13.58 0.81 20.07
CA LYS A 124 -14.07 0.31 21.35
C LYS A 124 -14.82 -1.01 21.16
N ALA A 125 -14.88 -1.80 22.23
CA ALA A 125 -15.67 -3.02 22.31
C ALA A 125 -16.43 -3.07 23.64
N ARG A 126 -17.60 -3.74 23.65
CA ARG A 126 -18.37 -3.99 24.86
C ARG A 126 -17.94 -5.31 25.49
N VAL A 127 -17.31 -5.22 26.66
CA VAL A 127 -16.80 -6.36 27.41
C VAL A 127 -17.70 -6.62 28.62
N ILE A 128 -18.04 -7.87 28.86
CA ILE A 128 -18.82 -8.35 30.01
C ILE A 128 -17.83 -8.89 31.03
N ARG A 129 -17.63 -8.16 32.14
CA ARG A 129 -16.82 -8.61 33.30
C ARG A 129 -17.70 -8.63 34.54
N GLY A 130 -17.94 -9.82 35.09
CA GLY A 130 -18.93 -10.01 36.15
C GLY A 130 -20.35 -9.76 35.64
N GLU A 131 -21.15 -8.97 36.36
CA GLU A 131 -22.53 -8.65 35.99
C GLU A 131 -22.69 -7.35 35.18
N LYS A 132 -21.58 -6.65 34.88
CA LYS A 132 -21.63 -5.36 34.18
C LYS A 132 -21.01 -5.45 32.79
N THR A 133 -21.69 -4.83 31.82
CA THR A 133 -21.17 -4.58 30.48
C THR A 133 -20.46 -3.22 30.48
N ILE A 134 -19.18 -3.20 30.14
CA ILE A 134 -18.32 -2.02 30.13
C ILE A 134 -17.78 -1.82 28.72
N GLU A 135 -17.81 -0.59 28.20
CA GLU A 135 -17.09 -0.27 26.96
C GLU A 135 -15.61 -0.02 27.26
N LEU A 136 -14.75 -0.82 26.64
CA LEU A 136 -13.30 -0.70 26.76
C LEU A 136 -12.67 -0.42 25.39
N PRO A 137 -11.57 0.35 25.33
CA PRO A 137 -10.73 0.42 24.14
C PRO A 137 -10.23 -0.97 23.74
N ILE A 138 -10.10 -1.23 22.43
CA ILE A 138 -9.63 -2.56 21.96
C ILE A 138 -8.26 -2.93 22.51
N SER A 139 -7.42 -1.93 22.83
CA SER A 139 -6.10 -2.13 23.43
C SER A 139 -6.13 -2.69 24.87
N GLU A 140 -7.26 -2.62 25.55
CA GLU A 140 -7.42 -3.06 26.96
C GLU A 140 -8.13 -4.42 27.08
N ILE A 141 -8.52 -5.02 25.95
CA ILE A 141 -9.12 -6.35 25.89
C ILE A 141 -8.04 -7.39 26.14
N VAL A 142 -8.34 -8.37 26.99
CA VAL A 142 -7.45 -9.48 27.34
C VAL A 142 -8.03 -10.78 26.82
N GLU A 143 -7.18 -11.78 26.54
CA GLU A 143 -7.65 -13.13 26.20
C GLU A 143 -8.57 -13.68 27.30
N GLY A 144 -9.63 -14.37 26.89
CA GLY A 144 -10.67 -14.88 27.79
C GLY A 144 -11.80 -13.90 28.10
N ASP A 145 -11.67 -12.61 27.77
CA ASP A 145 -12.76 -11.64 27.93
C ASP A 145 -14.00 -12.03 27.12
N LEU A 146 -15.18 -11.75 27.68
CA LEU A 146 -16.46 -11.97 27.02
C LEU A 146 -16.92 -10.68 26.34
N ILE A 147 -17.12 -10.71 25.04
CA ILE A 147 -17.42 -9.51 24.24
C ILE A 147 -18.81 -9.64 23.65
N SER A 148 -19.66 -8.65 23.91
CA SER A 148 -20.98 -8.56 23.29
C SER A 148 -20.86 -7.85 21.95
N VAL A 149 -21.29 -8.52 20.88
CA VAL A 149 -21.32 -7.96 19.52
C VAL A 149 -22.75 -8.01 19.00
N ASN A 150 -23.30 -6.85 18.68
CA ASN A 150 -24.68 -6.71 18.20
C ASN A 150 -24.74 -6.54 16.68
N LEU A 151 -25.96 -6.64 16.15
CA LEU A 151 -26.31 -6.24 14.79
C LEU A 151 -25.65 -4.92 14.35
N GLY A 152 -24.98 -4.94 13.21
CA GLY A 152 -24.32 -3.79 12.59
C GLY A 152 -22.93 -3.49 13.18
N GLU A 153 -22.53 -4.17 14.26
CA GLU A 153 -21.20 -4.02 14.83
C GLU A 153 -20.21 -4.98 14.17
N GLN A 154 -18.96 -4.56 14.19
CA GLN A 154 -17.84 -5.35 13.71
C GLN A 154 -17.22 -6.13 14.86
N VAL A 155 -16.88 -7.39 14.61
CA VAL A 155 -16.23 -8.26 15.60
C VAL A 155 -14.82 -7.71 15.88
N PRO A 156 -14.49 -7.33 17.13
CA PRO A 156 -13.25 -6.61 17.43
C PRO A 156 -12.01 -7.52 17.56
N VAL A 157 -12.20 -8.81 17.85
CA VAL A 157 -11.13 -9.79 18.12
C VAL A 157 -11.46 -11.14 17.47
N ASP A 158 -10.48 -12.03 17.34
CA ASP A 158 -10.78 -13.41 16.96
C ASP A 158 -11.18 -14.20 18.22
N GLY A 159 -12.18 -15.07 18.08
CA GLY A 159 -12.71 -15.78 19.23
C GLY A 159 -13.74 -16.84 18.90
N THR A 160 -14.37 -17.37 19.93
CA THR A 160 -15.41 -18.41 19.81
C THR A 160 -16.73 -17.92 20.40
N VAL A 161 -17.85 -18.16 19.71
CA VAL A 161 -19.19 -17.77 20.20
C VAL A 161 -19.56 -18.64 21.41
N ILE A 162 -19.80 -18.03 22.57
CA ILE A 162 -20.28 -18.75 23.77
C ILE A 162 -21.81 -18.68 23.89
N LYS A 163 -22.44 -17.63 23.35
CA LYS A 163 -23.88 -17.45 23.44
C LYS A 163 -24.43 -16.67 22.25
N GLY A 164 -25.61 -17.07 21.80
CA GLY A 164 -26.33 -16.40 20.73
C GLY A 164 -26.05 -16.99 19.35
N THR A 165 -26.68 -16.39 18.36
CA THR A 165 -26.64 -16.82 16.97
C THR A 165 -26.63 -15.57 16.11
N ALA A 166 -25.69 -15.50 15.17
CA ALA A 166 -25.56 -14.33 14.29
C ALA A 166 -25.12 -14.73 12.89
N THR A 167 -25.61 -14.00 11.89
CA THR A 167 -25.08 -14.09 10.53
C THR A 167 -23.99 -13.04 10.37
N ILE A 168 -22.81 -13.48 9.98
CA ILE A 168 -21.60 -12.66 9.92
C ILE A 168 -21.14 -12.54 8.47
N ASP A 169 -20.99 -11.30 8.00
CA ASP A 169 -20.33 -11.00 6.74
C ASP A 169 -18.81 -11.06 6.93
N GLN A 170 -18.20 -12.05 6.27
CA GLN A 170 -16.77 -12.30 6.29
C GLN A 170 -16.09 -11.87 4.98
N ALA A 171 -16.80 -11.16 4.08
CA ALA A 171 -16.29 -10.73 2.78
C ALA A 171 -14.99 -9.92 2.89
N SER A 172 -14.81 -9.17 3.98
CA SER A 172 -13.60 -8.40 4.27
C SER A 172 -12.34 -9.28 4.46
N LEU A 173 -12.50 -10.54 4.87
CA LEU A 173 -11.39 -11.48 5.11
C LEU A 173 -11.31 -12.57 4.04
N THR A 174 -12.44 -13.18 3.70
CA THR A 174 -12.49 -14.37 2.83
C THR A 174 -12.73 -14.00 1.36
N GLY A 175 -13.27 -12.81 1.10
CA GLY A 175 -13.74 -12.40 -0.22
C GLY A 175 -15.06 -13.07 -0.64
N GLU A 176 -15.64 -13.93 0.20
CA GLU A 176 -16.92 -14.56 -0.07
C GLU A 176 -18.07 -13.60 0.25
N SER A 177 -18.89 -13.28 -0.75
CA SER A 177 -19.97 -12.27 -0.61
C SER A 177 -21.18 -12.74 0.18
N MET A 178 -21.24 -14.01 0.58
CA MET A 178 -22.37 -14.56 1.32
C MET A 178 -22.09 -14.59 2.82
N PRO A 179 -22.89 -13.89 3.63
CA PRO A 179 -22.79 -13.96 5.08
C PRO A 179 -22.99 -15.40 5.61
N VAL A 180 -22.20 -15.77 6.60
CA VAL A 180 -22.17 -17.11 7.20
C VAL A 180 -22.88 -17.08 8.55
N LEU A 181 -23.80 -18.02 8.78
CA LEU A 181 -24.43 -18.19 10.09
C LEU A 181 -23.41 -18.79 11.06
N ARG A 182 -23.24 -18.16 12.22
CA ARG A 182 -22.40 -18.63 13.32
C ARG A 182 -23.24 -18.92 14.55
N THR A 183 -23.02 -20.08 15.11
CA THR A 183 -23.72 -20.57 16.31
C THR A 183 -22.75 -20.78 17.47
N THR A 184 -23.25 -21.15 18.64
CA THR A 184 -22.44 -21.46 19.82
C THR A 184 -21.37 -22.51 19.53
N ASP A 185 -20.19 -22.31 20.12
CA ASP A 185 -18.95 -23.09 19.93
C ASP A 185 -18.29 -22.96 18.55
N GLU A 186 -18.74 -22.03 17.70
CA GLU A 186 -18.08 -21.73 16.43
C GLU A 186 -17.15 -20.52 16.50
N ALA A 187 -16.09 -20.55 15.68
CA ALA A 187 -15.12 -19.47 15.59
C ALA A 187 -15.65 -18.27 14.80
N VAL A 188 -15.27 -17.07 15.26
CA VAL A 188 -15.52 -15.79 14.61
C VAL A 188 -14.22 -15.01 14.48
N PHE A 189 -14.12 -14.23 13.42
CA PHE A 189 -12.89 -13.51 13.07
C PHE A 189 -13.08 -12.01 13.26
N SER A 190 -12.02 -11.34 13.72
CA SER A 190 -11.91 -9.89 13.80
C SER A 190 -12.14 -9.24 12.44
N ALA A 191 -12.62 -8.00 12.46
CA ALA A 191 -12.91 -7.21 11.26
C ALA A 191 -14.07 -7.71 10.36
N THR A 192 -14.83 -8.72 10.81
CA THR A 192 -16.08 -9.19 10.17
C THR A 192 -17.30 -8.45 10.75
N ILE A 193 -18.39 -8.34 9.99
CA ILE A 193 -19.56 -7.53 10.39
C ILE A 193 -20.75 -8.43 10.72
N VAL A 194 -21.42 -8.18 11.85
CA VAL A 194 -22.66 -8.88 12.18
C VAL A 194 -23.82 -8.28 11.38
N VAL A 195 -24.40 -9.08 10.47
CA VAL A 195 -25.50 -8.67 9.57
C VAL A 195 -26.88 -8.98 10.16
N SER A 196 -26.97 -9.97 11.04
CA SER A 196 -28.21 -10.31 11.75
C SER A 196 -27.90 -11.05 13.05
N GLY A 197 -28.74 -10.88 14.07
CA GLY A 197 -28.56 -11.51 15.38
C GLY A 197 -27.55 -10.80 16.29
N ASN A 198 -27.32 -11.38 17.46
CA ASN A 198 -26.39 -10.90 18.48
C ASN A 198 -25.62 -12.09 19.06
N ILE A 199 -24.34 -11.90 19.35
CA ILE A 199 -23.46 -12.94 19.88
C ILE A 199 -22.61 -12.43 21.04
N ILE A 200 -22.27 -13.35 21.94
CA ILE A 200 -21.24 -13.16 22.96
C ILE A 200 -20.04 -14.02 22.56
N VAL A 201 -18.89 -13.39 22.39
CA VAL A 201 -17.66 -14.00 21.87
C VAL A 201 -16.62 -14.05 22.99
N ARG A 202 -15.98 -15.20 23.19
CA ARG A 202 -14.76 -15.31 24.01
C ARG A 202 -13.57 -14.84 23.20
N ALA A 203 -12.82 -13.86 23.69
CA ALA A 203 -11.57 -13.45 23.05
C ALA A 203 -10.54 -14.59 23.11
N GLU A 204 -10.04 -15.04 21.96
CA GLU A 204 -8.95 -16.02 21.87
C GLU A 204 -7.66 -15.41 21.35
N ARG A 205 -7.74 -14.57 20.29
CA ARG A 205 -6.58 -13.83 19.79
C ARG A 205 -6.92 -12.36 19.73
N ILE A 206 -6.03 -11.54 20.30
CA ILE A 206 -6.23 -10.10 20.47
C ILE A 206 -5.12 -9.28 19.82
N GLY A 207 -5.40 -8.01 19.55
CA GLY A 207 -4.41 -7.08 19.00
C GLY A 207 -3.74 -7.59 17.72
N GLY A 208 -2.41 -7.56 17.69
CA GLY A 208 -1.59 -7.95 16.53
C GLY A 208 -1.57 -9.45 16.23
N GLU A 209 -2.17 -10.28 17.09
CA GLU A 209 -2.24 -11.72 16.86
C GLU A 209 -3.49 -12.16 16.09
N THR A 210 -4.44 -11.25 15.90
CA THR A 210 -5.67 -11.52 15.14
C THR A 210 -5.36 -11.86 13.68
N THR A 211 -6.25 -12.65 13.08
CA THR A 211 -6.16 -13.09 11.69
C THR A 211 -6.13 -11.89 10.73
N PHE A 212 -6.92 -10.86 11.01
CA PHE A 212 -6.90 -9.61 10.26
C PHE A 212 -5.55 -8.88 10.37
N GLU A 213 -5.01 -8.68 11.58
CA GLU A 213 -3.72 -8.00 11.76
C GLU A 213 -2.54 -8.78 11.17
N ARG A 214 -2.57 -10.12 11.24
CA ARG A 214 -1.58 -10.95 10.54
C ARG A 214 -1.66 -10.76 9.03
N MET A 215 -2.86 -10.69 8.45
CA MET A 215 -3.03 -10.36 7.03
C MET A 215 -2.53 -8.96 6.69
N VAL A 216 -2.86 -7.95 7.50
CA VAL A 216 -2.35 -6.57 7.33
C VAL A 216 -0.83 -6.56 7.36
N LYS A 217 -0.20 -7.26 8.31
CA LYS A 217 1.26 -7.37 8.43
C LYS A 217 1.88 -8.08 7.23
N LEU A 218 1.26 -9.14 6.71
CA LEU A 218 1.70 -9.81 5.48
C LEU A 218 1.60 -8.87 4.27
N VAL A 219 0.53 -8.08 4.16
CA VAL A 219 0.37 -7.07 3.11
C VAL A 219 1.43 -5.97 3.24
N GLU A 220 1.68 -5.46 4.45
CA GLU A 220 2.70 -4.43 4.72
C GLU A 220 4.11 -4.92 4.36
N VAL A 221 4.44 -6.17 4.70
CA VAL A 221 5.71 -6.80 4.29
C VAL A 221 5.79 -6.93 2.76
N SER A 222 4.68 -7.24 2.08
CA SER A 222 4.64 -7.33 0.62
C SER A 222 4.71 -5.97 -0.10
N GLN A 223 4.19 -4.89 0.51
CA GLN A 223 4.23 -3.54 -0.05
C GLN A 223 5.66 -2.96 -0.11
N ASN A 224 6.55 -3.43 0.75
CA ASN A 224 7.97 -3.09 0.72
C ASN A 224 8.79 -3.93 -0.28
N ALA A 225 8.15 -4.83 -1.04
CA ALA A 225 8.85 -5.64 -2.04
C ALA A 225 9.30 -4.75 -3.22
N LYS A 226 10.60 -4.74 -3.49
CA LYS A 226 11.16 -4.10 -4.68
C LYS A 226 10.63 -4.80 -5.93
N THR A 227 9.93 -4.07 -6.80
CA THR A 227 9.53 -4.60 -8.11
C THR A 227 10.75 -4.81 -9.00
N ARG A 228 10.64 -5.73 -9.96
CA ARG A 228 11.74 -6.02 -10.89
C ARG A 228 11.94 -4.85 -11.84
N MET A 229 10.88 -4.18 -12.31
CA MET A 229 11.02 -2.96 -13.11
C MET A 229 11.74 -1.83 -12.36
N LYS A 230 11.43 -1.62 -11.07
CA LYS A 230 12.18 -0.66 -10.24
C LYS A 230 13.65 -1.05 -10.12
N THR A 231 13.94 -2.34 -9.93
CA THR A 231 15.32 -2.84 -9.84
C THR A 231 16.08 -2.69 -11.17
N LEU A 232 15.40 -2.92 -12.31
CA LEU A 232 15.99 -2.74 -13.63
C LEU A 232 16.29 -1.26 -13.90
N ALA A 233 15.36 -0.37 -13.54
CA ALA A 233 15.55 1.07 -13.62
C ALA A 233 16.70 1.56 -12.73
N GLU A 234 16.79 1.08 -11.47
CA GLU A 234 17.91 1.39 -10.56
C GLU A 234 19.26 0.93 -11.17
N LYS A 235 19.32 -0.26 -11.78
CA LYS A 235 20.53 -0.76 -12.47
C LYS A 235 20.88 0.05 -13.71
N PHE A 236 19.89 0.37 -14.53
CA PHE A 236 20.07 1.21 -15.72
C PHE A 236 20.59 2.59 -15.33
N ALA A 237 19.96 3.24 -14.34
CA ALA A 237 20.39 4.54 -13.83
C ALA A 237 21.82 4.50 -13.30
N SER A 238 22.19 3.47 -12.53
CA SER A 238 23.56 3.34 -12.02
C SER A 238 24.61 3.21 -13.13
N TRP A 239 24.34 2.44 -14.18
CA TRP A 239 25.26 2.29 -15.31
C TRP A 239 25.31 3.55 -16.18
N TYR A 240 24.15 4.15 -16.43
CA TYR A 240 24.01 5.40 -17.18
C TYR A 240 24.75 6.57 -16.50
N ILE A 241 24.51 6.81 -15.22
CA ILE A 241 25.19 7.87 -14.45
C ILE A 241 26.70 7.62 -14.39
N GLY A 242 27.12 6.37 -14.17
CA GLY A 242 28.54 6.00 -14.20
C GLY A 242 29.19 6.31 -15.55
N GLY A 243 28.52 5.97 -16.66
CA GLY A 243 28.98 6.29 -18.00
C GLY A 243 29.13 7.79 -18.24
N ILE A 244 28.15 8.60 -17.82
CA ILE A 244 28.23 10.06 -17.98
C ILE A 244 29.32 10.69 -17.13
N LEU A 245 29.56 10.21 -15.91
CA LEU A 245 30.68 10.69 -15.10
C LEU A 245 32.02 10.42 -15.79
N ILE A 246 32.21 9.25 -16.39
CA ILE A 246 33.41 8.93 -17.16
C ILE A 246 33.55 9.85 -18.36
N ILE A 247 32.48 10.02 -19.15
CA ILE A 247 32.47 10.92 -20.32
C ILE A 247 32.78 12.36 -19.89
N SER A 248 32.22 12.82 -18.77
CA SER A 248 32.45 14.14 -18.20
C SER A 248 33.93 14.36 -17.83
N ILE A 249 34.56 13.35 -17.23
CA ILE A 249 36.00 13.38 -16.91
C ILE A 249 36.84 13.43 -18.19
N VAL A 250 36.50 12.62 -19.21
CA VAL A 250 37.22 12.60 -20.49
C VAL A 250 37.10 13.95 -21.21
N ILE A 251 35.90 14.53 -21.24
CA ILE A 251 35.64 15.86 -21.79
C ILE A 251 36.46 16.92 -21.07
N TYR A 252 36.50 16.86 -19.73
CA TYR A 252 37.30 17.79 -18.95
C TYR A 252 38.80 17.66 -19.26
N ALA A 253 39.30 16.42 -19.34
CA ALA A 253 40.70 16.16 -19.63
C ALA A 253 41.15 16.67 -21.01
N ILE A 254 40.27 16.61 -22.02
CA ILE A 254 40.58 17.09 -23.38
C ILE A 254 40.41 18.60 -23.50
N THR A 255 39.32 19.14 -22.94
CA THR A 255 38.88 20.52 -23.24
C THR A 255 39.26 21.52 -22.15
N GLY A 256 39.49 21.07 -20.91
CA GLY A 256 39.66 21.93 -19.73
C GLY A 256 38.44 22.77 -19.35
N ASN A 257 37.33 22.66 -20.10
CA ASN A 257 36.16 23.54 -19.98
C ASN A 257 35.14 22.95 -18.99
N THR A 258 35.05 23.56 -17.81
CA THR A 258 34.10 23.19 -16.75
C THR A 258 32.65 23.43 -17.13
N ALA A 259 32.35 24.44 -17.96
CA ALA A 259 30.98 24.75 -18.40
C ALA A 259 30.43 23.65 -19.34
N LEU A 260 31.29 23.04 -20.16
CA LEU A 260 30.90 21.94 -21.04
C LEU A 260 30.61 20.67 -20.22
N VAL A 261 31.44 20.39 -19.22
CA VAL A 261 31.20 19.29 -18.26
C VAL A 261 29.89 19.48 -17.52
N LEU A 262 29.64 20.69 -17.00
CA LEU A 262 28.42 21.00 -16.29
C LEU A 262 27.19 20.84 -17.20
N SER A 263 27.27 21.28 -18.45
CA SER A 263 26.19 21.13 -19.44
C SER A 263 25.84 19.65 -19.68
N VAL A 264 26.85 18.78 -19.82
CA VAL A 264 26.64 17.34 -20.03
C VAL A 264 26.00 16.69 -18.81
N VAL A 265 26.47 17.04 -17.60
CA VAL A 265 25.90 16.54 -16.34
C VAL A 265 24.44 17.00 -16.16
N LEU A 266 24.14 18.24 -16.55
CA LEU A 266 22.81 18.83 -16.42
C LEU A 266 21.75 18.17 -17.30
N VAL A 267 22.09 17.91 -18.56
CA VAL A 267 21.17 17.28 -19.54
C VAL A 267 20.76 15.87 -19.11
N VAL A 268 21.55 15.23 -18.26
CA VAL A 268 21.48 13.81 -17.94
C VAL A 268 20.65 13.49 -16.69
N CYS A 269 20.19 14.50 -15.94
CA CYS A 269 19.37 14.26 -14.74
C CYS A 269 18.12 13.45 -15.08
N ALA A 270 18.15 12.15 -14.76
CA ALA A 270 17.17 11.14 -15.18
C ALA A 270 16.04 10.98 -14.15
N ASP A 271 15.45 12.09 -13.71
CA ASP A 271 14.40 12.11 -12.67
C ASP A 271 13.10 11.46 -13.16
N ASP A 272 12.85 11.45 -14.46
CA ASP A 272 11.61 10.96 -15.07
C ASP A 272 11.37 9.46 -14.83
N ILE A 273 12.41 8.64 -14.85
CA ILE A 273 12.29 7.18 -14.68
C ILE A 273 11.84 6.82 -13.26
N ALA A 274 12.35 7.56 -12.26
CA ALA A 274 12.06 7.32 -10.85
C ALA A 274 10.59 7.61 -10.51
N ILE A 275 9.96 8.56 -11.21
CA ILE A 275 8.57 8.98 -11.00
C ILE A 275 7.61 8.19 -11.89
N ALA A 276 7.98 7.90 -13.14
CA ALA A 276 7.11 7.25 -14.11
C ALA A 276 6.65 5.86 -13.66
N ILE A 277 7.56 5.05 -13.10
CA ILE A 277 7.26 3.66 -12.72
C ILE A 277 6.26 3.57 -11.56
N PRO A 278 6.49 4.22 -10.40
CA PRO A 278 5.50 4.22 -9.31
C PRO A 278 4.16 4.81 -9.74
N LEU A 279 4.17 5.90 -10.50
CA LEU A 279 2.95 6.55 -10.98
C LEU A 279 2.12 5.60 -11.86
N ALA A 280 2.75 4.90 -12.80
CA ALA A 280 2.09 3.93 -13.66
C ALA A 280 1.41 2.81 -12.84
N TYR A 281 2.12 2.24 -11.86
CA TYR A 281 1.54 1.21 -10.98
C TYR A 281 0.36 1.72 -10.17
N ILE A 282 0.46 2.92 -9.60
CA ILE A 282 -0.63 3.51 -8.80
C ILE A 282 -1.88 3.73 -9.67
N VAL A 283 -1.72 4.27 -10.88
CA VAL A 283 -2.83 4.49 -11.80
C VAL A 283 -3.45 3.16 -12.22
N ALA A 284 -2.63 2.13 -12.48
CA ALA A 284 -3.10 0.79 -12.81
C ALA A 284 -3.90 0.15 -11.65
N ILE A 285 -3.35 0.16 -10.43
CA ILE A 285 -4.01 -0.39 -9.23
C ILE A 285 -5.29 0.38 -8.93
N GLY A 286 -5.26 1.71 -8.94
CA GLY A 286 -6.44 2.54 -8.68
C GLY A 286 -7.55 2.34 -9.72
N THR A 287 -7.19 2.09 -10.97
CA THR A 287 -8.16 1.77 -12.03
C THR A 287 -8.72 0.36 -11.88
N ALA A 288 -7.90 -0.62 -11.53
CA ALA A 288 -8.32 -1.99 -11.24
C ALA A 288 -9.30 -2.04 -10.05
N ALA A 289 -8.99 -1.32 -8.96
CA ALA A 289 -9.84 -1.25 -7.78
C ALA A 289 -11.23 -0.67 -8.07
N ARG A 290 -11.32 0.38 -8.91
CA ARG A 290 -12.62 0.93 -9.37
C ARG A 290 -13.47 -0.07 -10.16
N ARG A 291 -12.87 -1.14 -10.68
CA ARG A 291 -13.54 -2.23 -11.40
C ARG A 291 -13.72 -3.48 -10.53
N GLY A 292 -13.51 -3.39 -9.22
CA GLY A 292 -13.64 -4.51 -8.29
C GLY A 292 -12.46 -5.49 -8.32
N ILE A 293 -11.35 -5.15 -8.98
CA ILE A 293 -10.14 -5.99 -9.03
C ILE A 293 -9.17 -5.49 -7.96
N ILE A 294 -8.94 -6.31 -6.93
CA ILE A 294 -8.04 -5.99 -5.82
C ILE A 294 -6.65 -6.54 -6.12
N VAL A 295 -5.69 -5.64 -6.32
CA VAL A 295 -4.27 -5.99 -6.52
C VAL A 295 -3.52 -5.75 -5.22
N LYS A 296 -2.89 -6.79 -4.67
CA LYS A 296 -2.21 -6.74 -3.37
C LYS A 296 -0.93 -5.90 -3.37
N SER A 297 -0.18 -5.87 -4.48
CA SER A 297 1.05 -5.07 -4.65
C SER A 297 1.47 -4.96 -6.12
N ALA A 298 2.35 -4.00 -6.44
CA ALA A 298 2.77 -3.68 -7.80
C ALA A 298 3.59 -4.79 -8.50
N ASP A 299 4.28 -5.62 -7.72
CA ASP A 299 5.01 -6.79 -8.21
C ASP A 299 4.05 -7.85 -8.79
N PHE A 300 2.86 -8.06 -8.21
CA PHE A 300 1.85 -8.95 -8.76
C PHE A 300 1.33 -8.47 -10.12
N LEU A 301 1.22 -7.16 -10.35
CA LEU A 301 0.88 -6.64 -11.68
C LEU A 301 1.98 -6.94 -12.71
N GLU A 302 3.24 -6.80 -12.32
CA GLU A 302 4.36 -7.12 -13.21
C GLU A 302 4.44 -8.62 -13.52
N GLN A 303 4.16 -9.47 -12.52
CA GLN A 303 4.09 -10.92 -12.71
C GLN A 303 2.89 -11.29 -13.59
N MET A 304 1.71 -10.72 -13.32
CA MET A 304 0.48 -10.96 -14.08
C MET A 304 0.65 -10.60 -15.56
N ALA A 305 1.37 -9.51 -15.87
CA ALA A 305 1.66 -9.11 -17.25
C ALA A 305 2.49 -10.15 -18.04
N ARG A 306 3.17 -11.09 -17.35
CA ARG A 306 3.94 -12.18 -17.97
C ARG A 306 3.26 -13.54 -17.88
N VAL A 307 2.09 -13.63 -17.27
CA VAL A 307 1.35 -14.90 -17.16
C VAL A 307 0.85 -15.29 -18.55
N THR A 308 1.30 -16.44 -19.04
CA THR A 308 0.84 -17.04 -20.31
C THR A 308 -0.18 -18.15 -20.09
N THR A 309 -0.19 -18.73 -18.89
CA THR A 309 -1.00 -19.91 -18.57
C THR A 309 -1.77 -19.62 -17.29
N LEU A 310 -3.10 -19.62 -17.40
CA LEU A 310 -4.00 -19.49 -16.27
C LEU A 310 -4.47 -20.88 -15.87
N ILE A 311 -4.03 -21.35 -14.70
CA ILE A 311 -4.57 -22.55 -14.07
C ILE A 311 -5.65 -22.07 -13.11
N VAL A 312 -6.90 -22.46 -13.38
CA VAL A 312 -8.06 -22.02 -12.60
C VAL A 312 -8.53 -23.17 -11.73
N ASP A 313 -8.77 -22.91 -10.45
CA ASP A 313 -9.48 -23.88 -9.62
C ASP A 313 -10.94 -23.99 -10.08
N LYS A 314 -11.53 -25.19 -9.99
CA LYS A 314 -12.92 -25.37 -10.41
C LYS A 314 -13.89 -24.89 -9.33
N THR A 315 -13.65 -25.32 -8.09
CA THR A 315 -14.62 -25.19 -7.00
C THR A 315 -14.53 -23.78 -6.42
N GLY A 316 -15.64 -23.02 -6.42
CA GLY A 316 -15.67 -21.66 -5.87
C GLY A 316 -15.04 -20.57 -6.77
N THR A 317 -14.33 -20.94 -7.83
CA THR A 317 -13.84 -19.98 -8.85
C THR A 317 -14.64 -20.06 -10.15
N LEU A 318 -14.66 -21.23 -10.82
CA LEU A 318 -15.50 -21.44 -12.02
C LEU A 318 -16.94 -21.80 -11.66
N THR A 319 -17.12 -22.43 -10.49
CA THR A 319 -18.42 -22.88 -10.00
C THR A 319 -18.83 -22.07 -8.77
N LEU A 320 -20.12 -22.05 -8.49
CA LEU A 320 -20.70 -21.33 -7.34
C LEU A 320 -20.29 -21.91 -5.96
N GLY A 321 -19.43 -22.95 -5.93
CA GLY A 321 -19.00 -23.62 -4.68
C GLY A 321 -20.12 -24.37 -3.95
N LYS A 322 -21.32 -24.43 -4.54
CA LYS A 322 -22.51 -25.08 -3.98
C LYS A 322 -22.87 -26.29 -4.82
N LEU A 323 -22.99 -27.44 -4.16
CA LEU A 323 -23.56 -28.62 -4.77
C LEU A 323 -25.07 -28.55 -4.68
N ILE A 324 -25.72 -28.80 -5.82
CA ILE A 324 -27.16 -28.90 -5.95
C ILE A 324 -27.51 -30.23 -6.62
N VAL A 325 -28.56 -30.87 -6.14
CA VAL A 325 -29.15 -32.01 -6.84
C VAL A 325 -29.78 -31.49 -8.13
N ARG A 326 -29.22 -31.87 -9.28
CA ARG A 326 -29.73 -31.45 -10.60
C ARG A 326 -30.78 -32.41 -11.14
N GLU A 327 -30.58 -33.70 -10.94
CA GLU A 327 -31.41 -34.77 -11.47
C GLU A 327 -31.38 -35.93 -10.47
N MET A 328 -32.53 -36.58 -10.29
CA MET A 328 -32.67 -37.79 -9.50
C MET A 328 -33.30 -38.85 -10.39
N GLN A 329 -32.68 -40.02 -10.45
CA GLN A 329 -33.23 -41.18 -11.15
C GLN A 329 -33.47 -42.27 -10.12
N THR A 330 -34.71 -42.72 -10.00
CA THR A 330 -35.08 -43.85 -9.13
C THR A 330 -35.23 -45.13 -9.95
N PHE A 331 -34.97 -46.25 -9.31
CA PHE A 331 -35.16 -47.58 -9.89
C PHE A 331 -36.31 -48.29 -9.19
N SER A 332 -37.04 -49.15 -9.91
CA SER A 332 -38.17 -49.92 -9.40
C SER A 332 -39.35 -49.03 -8.94
N SER A 333 -40.03 -49.38 -7.83
CA SER A 333 -41.21 -48.67 -7.32
C SER A 333 -40.90 -47.56 -6.31
N THR A 334 -39.62 -47.18 -6.14
CA THR A 334 -39.22 -46.15 -5.18
C THR A 334 -39.50 -44.77 -5.74
N THR A 335 -40.22 -43.97 -4.97
CA THR A 335 -40.48 -42.57 -5.33
C THR A 335 -39.25 -41.70 -5.07
N GLU A 336 -39.09 -40.61 -5.82
CA GLU A 336 -38.00 -39.64 -5.59
C GLU A 336 -37.99 -39.12 -4.15
N LEU A 337 -39.18 -38.96 -3.56
CA LEU A 337 -39.37 -38.46 -2.20
C LEU A 337 -38.83 -39.44 -1.15
N GLU A 338 -39.07 -40.74 -1.32
CA GLU A 338 -38.51 -41.78 -0.44
C GLU A 338 -36.98 -41.86 -0.56
N ALA A 339 -36.46 -41.83 -1.80
CA ALA A 339 -35.01 -41.84 -2.05
C ALA A 339 -34.30 -40.65 -1.39
N LEU A 340 -34.90 -39.45 -1.47
CA LEU A 340 -34.38 -38.22 -0.88
C LEU A 340 -34.41 -38.30 0.66
N THR A 341 -35.46 -38.90 1.24
CA THR A 341 -35.59 -39.10 2.70
C THR A 341 -34.48 -40.02 3.23
N PHE A 342 -34.18 -41.12 2.52
CA PHE A 342 -33.08 -42.02 2.90
C PHE A 342 -31.70 -41.35 2.73
N ALA A 343 -31.48 -40.63 1.64
CA ALA A 343 -30.23 -39.89 1.41
C ALA A 343 -30.00 -38.83 2.51
N GLN A 344 -31.06 -38.17 2.99
CA GLN A 344 -30.98 -37.21 4.08
C GLN A 344 -30.66 -37.88 5.42
N ALA A 345 -31.31 -39.02 5.73
CA ALA A 345 -31.05 -39.77 6.95
C ALA A 345 -29.58 -40.23 7.04
N LEU A 346 -29.02 -40.70 5.92
CA LEU A 346 -27.61 -41.08 5.80
C LEU A 346 -26.68 -39.86 5.87
N GLY A 347 -27.05 -38.75 5.23
CA GLY A 347 -26.24 -37.53 5.16
C GLY A 347 -26.23 -36.68 6.44
N LYS A 348 -27.15 -36.92 7.39
CA LYS A 348 -27.41 -36.05 8.55
C LYS A 348 -26.20 -35.77 9.45
N ARG A 349 -25.22 -36.68 9.49
CA ARG A 349 -23.99 -36.54 10.30
C ARG A 349 -22.74 -36.25 9.48
N SER A 350 -22.87 -36.12 8.16
CA SER A 350 -21.75 -35.89 7.25
C SER A 350 -21.60 -34.41 6.98
N THR A 351 -20.39 -33.89 7.17
CA THR A 351 -20.00 -32.52 6.85
C THR A 351 -19.57 -32.36 5.38
N HIS A 352 -19.61 -33.45 4.60
CA HIS A 352 -19.20 -33.41 3.20
C HIS A 352 -20.17 -32.55 2.37
N PRO A 353 -19.69 -31.69 1.44
CA PRO A 353 -20.54 -30.79 0.65
C PRO A 353 -21.70 -31.48 -0.10
N ILE A 354 -21.54 -32.76 -0.47
CA ILE A 354 -22.59 -33.57 -1.13
C ILE A 354 -23.78 -33.78 -0.18
N SER A 355 -23.52 -34.06 1.09
CA SER A 355 -24.56 -34.31 2.09
C SER A 355 -25.36 -33.03 2.39
N ILE A 356 -24.72 -31.87 2.32
CA ILE A 356 -25.33 -30.55 2.51
C ILE A 356 -26.12 -30.14 1.24
N GLY A 357 -25.59 -30.44 0.05
CA GLY A 357 -26.21 -30.13 -1.25
C GLY A 357 -27.53 -30.87 -1.53
N ASN A 358 -27.86 -31.91 -0.76
CA ASN A 358 -29.14 -32.62 -0.81
C ASN A 358 -30.28 -31.88 -0.09
N CYS A 359 -29.98 -30.86 0.71
CA CYS A 359 -30.95 -30.13 1.53
C CYS A 359 -31.78 -28.99 0.85
N PRO A 360 -31.46 -28.45 -0.36
CA PRO A 360 -32.24 -27.34 -0.95
C PRO A 360 -33.69 -27.69 -1.31
N PHE A 361 -34.01 -28.96 -1.56
CA PHE A 361 -35.40 -29.40 -1.77
C PHE A 361 -36.23 -29.44 -0.48
N CYS A 362 -35.62 -29.28 0.70
CA CYS A 362 -36.31 -29.35 2.00
C CYS A 362 -36.84 -28.00 2.52
N LYS A 363 -36.64 -26.90 1.80
CA LYS A 363 -37.13 -25.55 2.21
C LYS A 363 -38.22 -24.97 1.33
N LYS A 364 -38.73 -25.72 0.35
CA LYS A 364 -39.93 -25.35 -0.41
C LYS A 364 -41.12 -26.17 0.04
#